data_AF-A0A7X5DEI5-F1
#
_entry.id   AF-A0A7X5DEI5-F1
#
_cell.length_a   1.000
_cell.length_b   1.000
_cell.length_c   1.000
_cell.angle_alpha   90.00
_cell.angle_beta   90.00
_cell.angle_gamma   90.00
#
_symmetry.space_group_name_H-M   'P 1'
#
loop_
_entity.id
_entity.type
_entity.pdbx_description
1 polymer ?
#
loop_
_entity_poly.entity_id
_entity_poly.type
_entity_poly.pdbx_seq_one_letter_code
_entity_poly.pdbx_strand_id
1 'polypeptide(L)' 'MELFKRNKAATAVLAVLACVGVGAWIYQLMGGLAVTGMSNGVSWGAYITMFMFFVG' A
#
# COMPACT_ATOMS: atom_id res chain seq x y z
N MET A 1 13.65 -12.31 17.12
CA MET A 1 12.79 -12.88 16.07
C MET A 1 13.63 -13.66 15.08
N GLU A 2 13.38 -14.97 14.94
CA GLU A 2 14.09 -15.84 14.00
C GLU A 2 13.95 -15.40 12.52
N LEU A 3 12.87 -14.68 12.20
CA LEU A 3 12.59 -14.11 10.88
C LEU A 3 13.76 -13.26 10.33
N PHE A 4 14.29 -12.35 11.16
CA PHE A 4 15.39 -11.46 10.77
C PHE A 4 16.73 -12.17 10.67
N LYS A 5 16.91 -13.37 11.24
CA LYS A 5 18.19 -14.07 11.20
C LYS A 5 18.35 -14.89 9.92
N ARG A 6 17.26 -15.54 9.48
CA ARG A 6 17.26 -16.46 8.33
C ARG A 6 17.16 -15.73 6.99
N ASN A 7 16.32 -14.69 6.88
CA ASN A 7 16.02 -14.02 5.60
C ASN A 7 16.23 -12.50 5.64
N LYS A 8 17.39 -12.05 6.17
CA LYS A 8 17.73 -10.63 6.40
C LYS A 8 17.34 -9.69 5.25
N ALA A 9 17.77 -10.02 4.03
CA ALA A 9 17.54 -9.19 2.86
C ALA A 9 16.04 -9.09 2.51
N ALA A 10 15.34 -10.23 2.47
CA ALA A 10 13.91 -10.24 2.17
C ALA A 10 13.10 -9.49 3.23
N THR A 11 13.44 -9.66 4.51
CA THR A 11 12.76 -8.93 5.58
C THR A 11 13.01 -7.44 5.51
N ALA A 12 14.23 -7.00 5.17
CA ALA A 12 14.53 -5.59 4.97
C ALA A 12 13.74 -4.99 3.79
N VAL A 13 13.65 -5.71 2.66
CA VAL A 13 12.85 -5.28 1.50
C VAL A 13 11.38 -5.14 1.87
N LEU A 14 10.79 -6.14 2.54
CA LEU A 14 9.39 -6.09 2.96
C LEU A 14 9.13 -4.95 3.96
N ALA A 15 10.07 -4.67 4.87
CA ALA A 15 9.96 -3.55 5.80
C ALA A 15 9.96 -2.20 5.06
N VAL A 16 10.85 -2.02 4.08
CA VAL A 16 10.87 -0.81 3.24
C VAL A 16 9.57 -0.65 2.48
N LEU A 17 9.06 -1.73 1.85
CA LEU A 17 7.79 -1.71 1.13
C LEU A 17 6.61 -1.35 2.04
N ALA A 18 6.58 -1.90 3.27
CA ALA A 18 5.55 -1.54 4.26
C ALA A 18 5.61 -0.05 4.62
N CYS A 19 6.80 0.51 4.85
CA CYS A 19 6.98 1.94 5.11
C CYS A 19 6.53 2.81 3.93
N VAL A 20 6.82 2.41 2.69
CA VAL A 20 6.33 3.10 1.49
C VAL A 20 4.80 3.07 1.43
N GLY A 21 4.18 1.93 1.71
CA GLY A 21 2.72 1.79 1.74
C GLY A 21 2.07 2.71 2.78
N VAL A 22 2.62 2.76 4.00
CA VAL A 22 2.15 3.69 5.05
C VAL A 22 2.35 5.14 4.64
N GLY A 23 3.50 5.48 4.04
CA GLY A 23 3.77 6.83 3.53
C GLY A 23 2.77 7.25 2.46
N ALA A 24 2.45 6.37 1.51
CA ALA A 24 1.45 6.62 0.48
C ALA A 24 0.04 6.83 1.08
N TRP A 25 -0.33 6.04 2.09
CA TRP A 25 -1.60 6.20 2.81
C TRP A 25 -1.69 7.56 3.52
N ILE A 26 -0.64 7.97 4.24
CA ILE A 26 -0.58 9.29 4.89
C ILE A 26 -0.67 10.42 3.87
N TYR A 27 0.11 10.34 2.79
CA TYR A 27 0.09 11.33 1.71
C TYR A 27 -1.32 11.51 1.13
N GLN A 28 -2.03 10.40 0.96
CA GLN A 28 -3.39 10.42 0.46
C GLN A 28 -4.41 10.96 1.47
N LEU A 29 -4.23 10.73 2.78
CA LEU A 29 -5.06 11.37 3.81
C LEU A 29 -4.87 12.89 3.82
N MET A 30 -3.65 13.38 3.56
CA MET A 30 -3.34 14.80 3.52
C MET A 30 -3.84 15.49 2.25
N GLY A 31 -3.66 14.85 1.08
CA GLY A 31 -4.00 15.41 -0.23
C GLY A 31 -5.40 15.06 -0.74
N GLY A 32 -6.14 14.21 -0.02
CA GLY A 32 -7.43 13.70 -0.44
C GLY A 32 -7.37 12.70 -1.60
N LEU A 33 -8.53 12.22 -2.05
CA LEU A 33 -8.63 11.18 -3.08
C LEU A 33 -8.13 11.61 -4.47
N ALA A 34 -7.92 12.90 -4.71
CA ALA A 34 -7.40 13.40 -5.99
C ALA A 34 -6.00 12.83 -6.30
N VAL A 35 -5.18 12.54 -5.29
CA VAL A 35 -3.81 12.03 -5.50
C VAL A 35 -3.75 10.59 -5.98
N THR A 36 -4.87 9.86 -5.92
CA THR A 36 -4.94 8.47 -6.39
C THR A 36 -5.25 8.36 -7.88
N GLY A 37 -5.48 9.49 -8.56
CA GLY A 37 -5.96 9.52 -9.95
C GLY A 37 -7.42 9.06 -10.12
N MET A 38 -8.20 9.01 -9.04
CA MET A 38 -9.63 8.70 -9.13
C MET A 38 -10.40 9.88 -9.75
N SER A 39 -11.48 9.54 -10.44
CA SER A 39 -12.39 10.49 -11.09
C SER A 39 -13.83 10.05 -10.89
N ASN A 40 -14.80 10.86 -11.31
CA ASN A 40 -16.21 10.46 -11.22
C ASN A 40 -16.53 9.23 -12.09
N GLY A 41 -15.82 9.03 -13.20
CA GLY A 41 -15.96 7.84 -14.06
C GLY A 41 -15.25 6.60 -13.49
N VAL A 42 -14.20 6.80 -12.71
CA VAL A 42 -13.43 5.72 -12.04
C VAL A 42 -13.33 6.07 -10.56
N SER A 43 -14.42 5.82 -9.84
CA SER A 43 -14.61 6.30 -8.47
C SER A 43 -14.02 5.38 -7.39
N TRP A 44 -13.74 4.12 -7.74
CA TRP A 44 -13.27 3.11 -6.79
C TRP A 44 -11.81 2.68 -7.07
N GLY A 45 -11.39 2.71 -8.34
CA GLY A 45 -9.98 2.55 -8.74
C GLY A 45 -9.25 1.39 -8.04
N ALA A 46 -8.06 1.69 -7.52
CA ALA A 46 -7.21 0.70 -6.84
C ALA A 46 -7.82 0.14 -5.56
N TYR A 47 -8.74 0.86 -4.88
CA TYR A 47 -9.36 0.38 -3.64
C TYR A 47 -10.12 -0.91 -3.85
N ILE A 48 -10.99 -0.96 -4.86
CA ILE A 48 -11.77 -2.16 -5.12
C ILE A 48 -10.89 -3.28 -5.68
N THR A 49 -9.90 -2.97 -6.51
CA THR A 49 -8.96 -3.97 -7.02
C THR A 49 -8.19 -4.63 -5.88
N MET A 50 -7.66 -3.86 -4.92
CA MET A 50 -6.92 -4.40 -3.78
C MET A 50 -7.84 -5.11 -2.79
N PHE A 51 -9.06 -4.60 -2.56
CA PHE A 51 -10.07 -5.30 -1.77
C PHE A 51 -10.37 -6.69 -2.35
N MET A 52 -10.67 -6.77 -3.65
CA MET A 52 -10.93 -8.05 -4.31
C MET A 52 -9.70 -8.97 -4.30
N PHE A 53 -8.49 -8.43 -4.44
CA PHE A 53 -7.26 -9.23 -4.46
C PHE A 53 -6.89 -9.81 -3.08
N PHE A 54 -7.04 -9.03 -2.00
CA PHE A 54 -6.64 -9.46 -0.66
C PHE A 54 -7.76 -10.06 0.19
N VAL A 55 -9.03 -9.75 -0.10
CA VAL A 55 -10.19 -10.21 0.66
C VAL A 55 -11.01 -11.28 -0.08
N GLY A 56 -10.93 -11.32 -1.42
CA GLY A 56 -11.76 -12.15 -2.28
C GLY A 56 -11.72 -13.65 -2.00
#